data_AF-X1K075-F1
#
_entry.id   AF-X1K075-F1
#
_cell.length_a   1.000
_cell.length_b   1.000
_cell.length_c   1.000
_cell.angle_alpha   90.00
_cell.angle_beta   90.00
_cell.angle_gamma   90.00
#
_symmetry.space_group_name_H-M   'P 1'
#
loop_
_entity.id
_entity.type
_entity.pdbx_description
1 polymer ?
#
loop_
_entity_poly.entity_id
_entity_poly.type
_entity_poly.pdbx_seq_one_letter_code
_entity_poly.pdbx_strand_id
1 'polypeptide(L)' 'VETTGALLIRNSWGTGWGDKGYGWLPYEYVLRGLAIDWWSLLKNEWIDTKKFGT' A
#
# COMPACT_ATOMS: atom_id res chain seq x y z
N VAL A 1 21.77 -6.39 -2.70
CA VAL A 1 21.61 -5.28 -3.66
C VAL A 1 20.69 -4.28 -3.00
N GLU A 2 21.16 -3.06 -2.78
CA GLU A 2 20.27 -1.97 -2.33
C GLU A 2 19.41 -1.51 -3.50
N THR A 3 18.18 -1.08 -3.22
CA THR A 3 17.23 -0.61 -4.24
C THR A 3 16.83 0.83 -3.93
N THR A 4 16.48 1.60 -4.96
CA THR A 4 16.02 2.99 -4.80
C THR A 4 14.50 3.02 -4.64
N GLY A 5 14.05 3.46 -3.46
CA GLY A 5 12.63 3.66 -3.16
C GLY A 5 11.89 2.39 -2.72
N ALA A 6 10.91 2.57 -1.83
CA ALA A 6 10.09 1.50 -1.28
C ALA A 6 8.73 2.01 -0.81
N LEU A 7 7.77 1.09 -0.71
CA LEU A 7 6.51 1.29 -0.02
C LEU A 7 6.68 0.92 1.45
N LEU A 8 6.22 1.79 2.36
CA LEU A 8 6.06 1.43 3.76
C LEU A 8 4.79 0.58 3.91
N ILE A 9 4.91 -0.63 4.42
CA ILE A 9 3.79 -1.55 4.65
C ILE A 9 3.61 -1.79 6.14
N ARG A 10 2.35 -1.87 6.59
CA ARG A 10 2.00 -2.34 7.93
C ARG A 10 1.69 -3.83 7.89
N ASN A 11 2.29 -4.61 8.78
CA ASN A 11 2.03 -6.04 8.88
C ASN A 11 1.16 -6.37 10.10
N SER A 12 0.58 -7.57 10.13
CA SER A 12 -0.31 -8.07 11.17
C SER A 12 0.37 -8.99 12.19
N TRP A 13 1.70 -9.10 12.16
CA TRP A 13 2.48 -9.99 13.04
C TRP A 13 2.91 -9.35 14.38
N GLY A 14 2.20 -8.30 14.80
CA GLY A 14 2.49 -7.57 16.03
C GLY A 14 3.61 -6.52 15.90
N THR A 15 3.77 -5.70 16.94
CA THR A 15 4.70 -4.56 16.94
C THR A 15 6.17 -4.95 17.11
N GLY A 16 6.46 -6.20 17.48
CA GLY A 16 7.82 -6.71 17.60
C GLY A 16 8.48 -7.08 16.26
N TRP A 17 7.70 -7.12 15.18
CA TRP A 17 8.23 -7.42 13.85
C TRP A 17 8.65 -6.14 13.10
N GLY A 18 9.79 -6.21 12.41
CA GLY A 18 10.27 -5.10 11.58
C GLY A 18 10.52 -3.82 12.38
N ASP A 19 10.13 -2.68 11.82
CA ASP A 19 10.14 -1.40 12.52
C ASP A 19 8.75 -1.13 13.13
N LYS A 20 8.57 -1.55 14.39
CA LYS A 20 7.33 -1.36 15.16
C LYS A 20 6.07 -1.92 14.47
N GLY A 21 6.19 -3.04 13.77
CA GLY A 21 5.13 -3.68 12.99
C GLY A 21 5.07 -3.27 11.51
N TYR A 22 6.01 -2.45 11.05
CA TYR A 22 6.12 -2.01 9.66
C TYR A 22 7.34 -2.61 8.95
N GLY A 23 7.28 -2.65 7.62
CA GLY A 23 8.37 -3.07 6.76
C GLY A 23 8.44 -2.24 5.48
N TRP A 24 9.53 -2.37 4.74
CA TRP A 24 9.75 -1.69 3.47
C TRP A 24 9.70 -2.69 2.32
N LEU A 25 8.81 -2.44 1.36
CA LEU A 25 8.66 -3.25 0.15
C LEU A 25 9.25 -2.49 -1.05
N PRO A 26 10.34 -2.98 -1.67
CA PRO A 26 10.93 -2.32 -2.83
C PRO A 26 9.91 -2.15 -3.97
N TYR A 27 9.97 -1.03 -4.70
CA TYR A 27 9.10 -0.83 -5.87
C TYR A 27 9.25 -1.95 -6.91
N GLU A 28 10.46 -2.49 -7.06
CA GLU A 28 10.74 -3.60 -7.96
C GLU A 28 9.87 -4.83 -7.66
N TYR A 29 9.50 -5.09 -6.40
CA TYR A 29 8.61 -6.21 -6.06
C TYR A 29 7.25 -6.06 -6.74
N VAL A 30 6.71 -4.84 -6.75
CA VAL A 30 5.44 -4.50 -7.41
C VAL A 30 5.59 -4.52 -8.92
N LEU A 31 6.66 -3.88 -9.45
CA LEU A 31 6.90 -3.78 -10.89
C LEU A 31 7.17 -5.14 -11.55
N ARG A 32 7.68 -6.12 -10.80
CA ARG A 32 7.84 -7.51 -11.26
C ARG A 32 6.54 -8.32 -11.23
N GLY A 33 5.41 -7.73 -10.81
CA GLY A 33 4.11 -8.41 -10.78
C GLY A 33 3.99 -9.45 -9.66
N LEU A 34 4.79 -9.36 -8.60
CA LEU A 34 4.76 -10.30 -7.48
C LEU A 34 3.61 -10.03 -6.49
N ALA A 35 2.95 -8.88 -6.62
CA ALA A 35 1.79 -8.49 -5.82
C ALA A 35 0.54 -8.38 -6.70
N ILE A 36 -0.55 -8.95 -6.22
CA ILE A 36 -1.84 -9.07 -6.90
C ILE A 36 -2.95 -8.39 -6.07
N ASP A 37 -4.13 -8.22 -6.67
CA ASP A 37 -5.35 -7.72 -6.02
C ASP A 37 -5.21 -6.35 -5.33
N TRP A 38 -5.11 -5.31 -6.15
CA TRP A 38 -4.93 -3.94 -5.70
C TRP A 38 -6.24 -3.22 -5.39
N TRP A 39 -6.32 -2.65 -4.19
CA TRP A 39 -7.44 -1.82 -3.75
C TRP A 39 -6.94 -0.48 -3.22
N SER A 40 -7.71 0.58 -3.47
CA SER A 40 -7.45 1.90 -2.90
C SER A 40 -8.64 2.33 -2.05
N LEU A 41 -8.37 2.82 -0.84
CA LEU A 41 -9.37 3.39 0.05
C LEU A 41 -9.33 4.91 -0.07
N LEU A 42 -10.46 5.51 -0.43
CA LEU A 42 -10.63 6.96 -0.52
C LEU A 42 -11.60 7.40 0.57
N LYS A 43 -11.38 8.58 1.15
CA LYS A 43 -12.40 9.19 2.01
C LYS A 43 -13.58 9.62 1.17
N ASN A 44 -14.80 9.40 1.68
CA ASN A 44 -16.03 9.75 0.97
C ASN A 44 -16.11 11.25 0.62
N GLU A 45 -15.58 12.12 1.48
CA GLU A 45 -15.53 13.57 1.26
C GLU A 45 -14.67 13.99 0.06
N TRP A 46 -13.80 13.12 -0.45
CA TRP A 46 -12.96 13.39 -1.63
C TRP A 46 -13.65 12.99 -2.95
N ILE A 47 -14.85 12.43 -2.88
CA ILE A 47 -15.60 11.96 -4.03
C ILE A 47 -16.73 12.96 -4.30
N ASP A 48 -16.73 13.58 -5.48
CA ASP A 48 -17.90 14.32 -5.97
C ASP A 48 -18.99 13.32 -6.36
N THR A 49 -19.86 13.01 -5.39
CA THR A 49 -20.92 12.00 -5.53
C THR A 49 -21.95 12.38 -6.60
N LYS A 50 -22.01 13.65 -7.02
CA LYS A 50 -22.91 14.11 -8.10
C LYS A 50 -22.47 13.65 -9.49
N LYS A 51 -21.32 12.98 -9.61
CA LYS A 51 -20.79 12.39 -10.85
C LYS A 51 -21.20 10.94 -11.04
N PHE A 52 -21.76 10.31 -10.03
CA PHE A 52 -22.42 9.01 -10.14
C PHE A 52 -23.92 9.30 -10.33
N GLY A 53 -24.55 8.65 -11.31
CA GLY A 53 -25.86 9.03 -11.86
C GLY A 53 -27.02 9.21 -10.86
N THR A 54 -28.11 9.78 -11.38
CA THR A 54 -29.31 10.29 -10.67
C THR A 54 -29.86 9.41 -9.58
#